data_AF-A0A9P9D5R2-F1
#
_entry.id   AF-A0A9P9D5R2-F1
#
_cell.length_a   1.000
_cell.length_b   1.000
_cell.length_c   1.000
_cell.angle_alpha   90.00
_cell.angle_beta   90.00
_cell.angle_gamma   90.00
#
_symmetry.space_group_name_H-M   'P 1'
#
loop_
_entity.id
_entity.type
_entity.pdbx_description
1 polymer ?
#
loop_
_entity_poly.entity_id
_entity_poly.type
_entity_poly.pdbx_seq_one_letter_code
_entity_poly.pdbx_strand_id
1 'polypeptide(L)'
;NIQFLPPAIGNLLLTFQALVQPLRQIFLRQVKPGALLSPYLWSSLEGEVWQDQVVSKWLSRACVRAQVPRFKAAWWRQAVASITKEKFTAKEQANFNLDEIAGAEVIDEE
;
A
#
# COMPACT_ATOMS: atom_id res chain seq x y z
N ASN A 1 9.44 -9.76 17.12
CA ASN A 1 9.69 -8.85 15.99
C ASN A 1 8.72 -9.23 14.88
N ILE A 2 7.54 -8.61 14.86
CA ILE A 2 6.48 -8.97 13.90
C ILE A 2 6.82 -8.28 12.58
N GLN A 3 7.13 -9.05 11.54
CA GLN A 3 7.38 -8.53 10.20
C GLN A 3 6.09 -8.61 9.39
N PHE A 4 5.48 -7.45 9.14
CA PHE A 4 4.24 -7.32 8.34
C PHE A 4 4.44 -7.65 6.86
N LEU A 5 5.67 -7.52 6.38
CA LEU A 5 6.06 -7.77 5.01
C LEU A 5 7.22 -8.77 4.99
N PRO A 6 7.24 -9.71 4.03
CA PRO A 6 8.42 -10.50 3.75
C PRO A 6 9.67 -9.61 3.62
N PRO A 7 10.83 -9.97 4.19
CA PRO A 7 12.03 -9.14 4.21
C PRO A 7 12.41 -8.55 2.84
N ALA A 8 12.29 -9.34 1.77
CA ALA A 8 12.57 -8.89 0.41
C ALA A 8 11.67 -7.72 -0.03
N ILE A 9 10.38 -7.77 0.29
CA ILE A 9 9.41 -6.72 -0.04
C ILE A 9 9.64 -5.49 0.85
N GLY A 10 9.88 -5.71 2.14
CA GLY A 10 10.21 -4.62 3.08
C GLY A 10 11.46 -3.85 2.66
N ASN A 11 12.54 -4.56 2.31
CA ASN A 11 13.79 -3.94 1.84
C ASN A 11 13.62 -3.17 0.53
N LEU A 12 12.80 -3.69 -0.40
CA LEU A 12 12.47 -2.99 -1.64
C LEU A 12 11.73 -1.68 -1.35
N LEU A 13 10.72 -1.71 -0.48
CA LEU A 13 9.96 -0.53 -0.08
C LEU A 13 10.86 0.50 0.62
N LEU A 14 11.71 0.06 1.53
CA LEU A 14 12.69 0.91 2.21
C LEU A 14 13.66 1.56 1.22
N THR A 15 14.18 0.79 0.27
CA THR A 15 15.09 1.30 -0.76
C THR A 15 14.38 2.32 -1.65
N PHE A 16 13.14 2.06 -2.03
CA PHE A 16 12.32 2.99 -2.79
C PHE A 16 12.10 4.30 -2.01
N GLN A 17 11.76 4.24 -0.73
CA GLN A 17 11.56 5.41 0.11
C GLN A 17 12.85 6.18 0.40
N ALA A 18 13.95 5.48 0.68
CA ALA A 18 15.21 6.09 1.09
C ALA A 18 16.03 6.65 -0.08
N LEU A 19 15.92 6.06 -1.28
CA LEU A 19 16.76 6.44 -2.43
C LEU A 19 15.93 7.05 -3.57
N VAL A 20 14.84 6.40 -3.97
CA VAL A 20 14.09 6.82 -5.16
C VAL A 20 13.28 8.08 -4.90
N GLN A 21 12.63 8.20 -3.73
CA GLN A 21 11.85 9.39 -3.40
C GLN A 21 12.71 10.67 -3.32
N PRO A 22 13.86 10.70 -2.60
CA PRO A 22 14.72 11.89 -2.59
C PRO A 22 15.22 12.28 -3.98
N LEU A 23 15.63 11.33 -4.81
CA LEU A 23 16.04 11.59 -6.19
C LEU A 23 14.91 12.21 -7.01
N ARG A 24 13.69 11.64 -6.92
CA ARG A 24 12.50 12.21 -7.58
C ARG A 24 12.23 13.63 -7.11
N GLN A 25 12.40 13.92 -5.82
CA GLN A 25 12.21 15.27 -5.28
C GLN A 25 13.22 16.26 -5.82
N ILE A 26 14.50 15.85 -5.96
CA ILE A 26 15.55 16.69 -6.54
C ILE A 26 15.18 17.03 -7.98
N PHE A 27 14.85 16.04 -8.81
CA PHE A 27 14.47 16.28 -10.21
C PHE A 27 13.21 17.15 -10.33
N LEU A 28 12.20 16.91 -9.48
CA LEU A 28 10.99 17.73 -9.45
C LEU A 28 11.32 19.19 -9.16
N ARG A 29 12.20 19.46 -8.19
CA ARG A 29 12.61 20.83 -7.82
C ARG A 29 13.47 21.50 -8.87
N GLN A 30 14.21 20.75 -9.68
CA GLN A 30 14.93 21.30 -10.82
C GLN A 30 13.96 21.83 -11.90
N VAL A 31 12.85 21.13 -12.13
CA VAL A 31 11.84 21.56 -13.11
C VAL A 31 10.92 22.65 -12.55
N LYS A 32 10.49 22.51 -11.28
CA LYS A 32 9.59 23.43 -10.60
C LYS A 32 10.16 23.80 -9.22
N PRO A 33 10.85 24.95 -9.11
CA PRO A 33 11.41 25.41 -7.83
C PRO A 33 10.35 25.47 -6.74
N GLY A 34 10.67 24.93 -5.56
CA GLY A 34 9.77 24.90 -4.40
C GLY A 34 8.74 23.77 -4.38
N ALA A 35 8.60 22.98 -5.45
CA ALA A 35 7.70 21.83 -5.46
C ALA A 35 8.12 20.76 -4.42
N LEU A 36 7.12 20.12 -3.83
CA LEU A 36 7.27 19.01 -2.89
C LEU A 36 6.63 17.75 -3.48
N LEU A 37 7.15 16.59 -3.09
CA LEU A 37 6.48 15.33 -3.39
C LEU A 37 5.21 15.20 -2.56
N SER A 38 4.23 14.50 -3.11
CA SER A 38 3.04 14.10 -2.36
C SER A 38 3.43 13.29 -1.12
N PRO A 39 2.78 13.51 0.04
CA PRO A 39 3.02 12.69 1.22
C PRO A 39 2.45 11.27 1.07
N TYR A 40 1.63 11.03 0.05
CA TYR A 40 1.01 9.74 -0.22
C TYR A 40 1.88 8.86 -1.12
N LEU A 41 2.04 7.58 -0.72
CA LEU A 41 2.80 6.58 -1.47
C LEU A 41 2.27 6.39 -2.91
N TRP A 42 0.95 6.40 -3.06
CA TRP A 42 0.26 6.27 -4.34
C TRP A 42 -0.19 7.63 -4.84
N SER A 43 0.68 8.28 -5.60
CA SER A 43 0.44 9.58 -6.19
C SER A 43 1.05 9.69 -7.59
N SER A 44 0.46 10.56 -8.40
CA SER A 44 1.01 10.95 -9.71
C SER A 44 2.32 11.72 -9.54
N LEU A 45 3.02 11.98 -10.65
CA LEU A 45 4.24 12.79 -10.63
C LEU A 45 3.93 14.25 -10.27
N GLU A 46 2.70 14.68 -10.56
CA GLU A 46 2.16 16.00 -10.29
C GLU A 46 1.70 16.16 -8.83
N GLY A 47 1.65 15.06 -8.07
CA GLY A 47 1.34 15.03 -6.64
C GLY A 47 -0.09 14.60 -6.31
N GLU A 48 -0.94 14.43 -7.31
CA GLU A 48 -2.34 13.99 -7.16
C GLU A 48 -2.42 12.56 -6.64
N VAL A 49 -3.18 12.35 -5.56
CA VAL A 49 -3.39 11.02 -4.97
C VAL A 49 -4.14 10.12 -5.94
N TRP A 50 -3.68 8.88 -6.09
CA TRP A 50 -4.37 7.93 -6.96
C TRP A 50 -5.70 7.51 -6.36
N GLN A 51 -6.75 7.52 -7.19
CA GLN A 51 -8.05 6.97 -6.83
C GLN A 51 -7.97 5.45 -6.68
N ASP A 52 -8.82 4.88 -5.82
CA ASP A 52 -8.84 3.45 -5.50
C ASP A 52 -8.92 2.55 -6.72
N GLN A 53 -9.69 2.92 -7.75
CA GLN A 53 -9.78 2.12 -8.98
C GLN A 53 -8.47 2.11 -9.77
N VAL A 54 -7.68 3.17 -9.70
CA VAL A 54 -6.37 3.27 -10.38
C VAL A 54 -5.38 2.35 -9.67
N VAL A 55 -5.31 2.44 -8.34
CA VAL A 55 -4.45 1.57 -7.52
C VAL A 55 -4.84 0.10 -7.75
N SER A 56 -6.12 -0.23 -7.66
CA SER A 56 -6.63 -1.59 -7.85
C SER A 56 -6.32 -2.15 -9.24
N LYS A 57 -6.44 -1.33 -10.29
CA LYS A 57 -6.08 -1.71 -11.67
C LYS A 57 -4.61 -2.04 -11.80
N TRP A 58 -3.73 -1.22 -11.23
CA TRP A 58 -2.28 -1.44 -11.31
C TRP A 58 -1.82 -2.65 -10.50
N LEU A 59 -2.34 -2.81 -9.28
CA LEU A 59 -2.05 -3.99 -8.45
C LEU A 59 -2.55 -5.27 -9.13
N SER A 60 -3.74 -5.25 -9.74
CA SER A 60 -4.25 -6.39 -10.52
C SER A 60 -3.32 -6.78 -11.66
N ARG A 61 -2.76 -5.80 -12.38
CA ARG A 61 -1.78 -6.05 -13.45
C ARG A 61 -0.46 -6.60 -12.91
N ALA A 62 0.00 -6.10 -11.77
CA ALA A 62 1.20 -6.61 -11.11
C ALA A 62 1.03 -8.07 -10.67
N CYS A 63 -0.14 -8.44 -10.12
CA CYS A 63 -0.46 -9.83 -9.78
C CYS A 63 -0.40 -10.76 -10.99
N VAL A 64 -1.01 -10.35 -12.11
CA VAL A 64 -0.96 -11.12 -13.37
C VAL A 64 0.48 -11.32 -13.83
N ARG A 65 1.29 -10.26 -13.81
CA ARG A 65 2.71 -10.35 -14.19
C ARG A 65 3.52 -11.27 -13.26
N ALA A 66 3.19 -11.27 -11.98
CA ALA A 66 3.82 -12.12 -10.97
C ALA A 66 3.23 -13.55 -10.92
N GLN A 67 2.23 -13.86 -11.75
CA GLN A 67 1.52 -15.15 -11.76
C GLN A 67 0.92 -15.54 -10.40
N VAL A 68 0.41 -14.55 -9.67
CA VAL A 68 -0.29 -14.74 -8.38
C VAL A 68 -1.77 -14.37 -8.51
N PRO A 69 -2.64 -14.83 -7.58
CA PRO A 69 -4.06 -14.47 -7.58
C PRO A 69 -4.30 -12.96 -7.75
N ARG A 70 -5.33 -12.62 -8.52
CA ARG A 70 -5.62 -11.24 -8.90
C ARG A 70 -5.97 -10.41 -7.66
N PHE A 71 -5.50 -9.17 -7.64
CA PHE A 71 -5.81 -8.24 -6.57
C PHE A 71 -7.32 -7.98 -6.47
N LYS A 72 -7.92 -8.29 -5.31
CA LYS A 72 -9.27 -7.86 -4.93
C LYS A 72 -9.17 -7.09 -3.61
N ALA A 73 -9.63 -5.83 -3.58
CA ALA A 73 -9.50 -4.98 -2.40
C ALA A 73 -10.19 -5.58 -1.17
N ALA A 74 -11.37 -6.18 -1.35
CA ALA A 74 -12.10 -6.85 -0.26
C ALA A 74 -11.31 -8.02 0.35
N TRP A 75 -10.66 -8.84 -0.49
CA TRP A 75 -9.80 -9.93 -0.02
C TRP A 75 -8.63 -9.41 0.83
N TRP A 76 -7.98 -8.33 0.39
CA TRP A 76 -6.90 -7.71 1.16
C TRP A 76 -7.39 -7.11 2.47
N ARG A 77 -8.56 -6.46 2.50
CA ARG A 77 -9.16 -5.96 3.75
C ARG A 77 -9.41 -7.11 4.72
N GLN A 78 -9.97 -8.22 4.25
CA GLN A 78 -10.21 -9.40 5.06
C GLN A 78 -8.91 -10.04 5.55
N ALA A 79 -7.91 -10.19 4.69
CA ALA A 79 -6.60 -10.71 5.07
C ALA A 79 -5.94 -9.85 6.15
N VAL A 80 -5.99 -8.52 5.98
CA VAL A 80 -5.51 -7.58 7.00
C VAL A 80 -6.32 -7.72 8.30
N ALA A 81 -7.65 -7.82 8.23
CA ALA A 81 -8.50 -8.02 9.41
C ALA A 81 -8.09 -9.28 10.20
N SER A 82 -7.93 -10.40 9.51
CA SER A 82 -7.56 -11.68 10.10
C SER A 82 -6.16 -11.62 10.71
N ILE A 83 -5.17 -11.08 9.98
CA ILE A 83 -3.81 -10.91 10.49
C ILE A 83 -3.81 -10.00 11.72
N THR A 84 -4.54 -8.87 11.68
CA THR A 84 -4.64 -7.94 12.80
C THR A 84 -5.24 -8.61 14.03
N LYS A 85 -6.28 -9.43 13.88
CA LYS A 85 -6.90 -10.17 14.98
C LYS A 85 -5.98 -11.27 15.54
N GLU A 86 -5.29 -12.02 14.67
CA GLU A 86 -4.50 -13.18 15.08
C GLU A 86 -3.10 -12.85 15.59
N LYS A 87 -2.46 -11.81 15.04
CA LYS A 87 -1.04 -11.53 15.28
C LYS A 87 -0.79 -10.36 16.23
N PHE A 88 -1.82 -9.56 16.53
CA PHE A 88 -1.66 -8.35 17.35
C PHE A 88 -2.47 -8.45 18.62
N THR A 89 -1.86 -7.96 19.70
CA THR A 89 -2.53 -7.80 20.99
C THR A 89 -3.58 -6.69 20.92
N ALA A 90 -4.57 -6.69 21.83
CA ALA A 90 -5.59 -5.63 21.89
C ALA A 90 -4.99 -4.21 21.95
N LYS A 91 -3.84 -4.05 22.62
CA LYS A 91 -3.11 -2.77 22.68
C LYS A 91 -2.52 -2.36 21.33
N GLU A 92 -1.99 -3.31 20.57
CA GLU A 92 -1.43 -3.04 19.25
C GLU A 92 -2.53 -2.82 18.21
N GLN A 93 -3.67 -3.52 18.35
CA GLN A 93 -4.85 -3.37 17.50
C GLN A 93 -5.42 -1.94 17.52
N ALA A 94 -5.29 -1.22 18.64
CA ALA A 94 -5.72 0.17 18.77
C ALA A 94 -4.99 1.16 17.84
N ASN A 95 -3.91 0.75 17.19
CA ASN A 95 -3.20 1.57 16.20
C ASN A 95 -3.81 1.48 14.79
N PHE A 96 -4.79 0.60 14.56
CA PHE A 96 -5.44 0.42 13.27
C PHE A 96 -6.87 0.95 13.29
N ASN A 97 -7.31 1.56 12.19
CA ASN A 97 -8.71 1.93 12.00
C ASN A 97 -9.53 0.69 11.62
N LEU A 98 -9.97 -0.06 12.63
CA LEU A 98 -10.69 -1.32 12.43
C LEU A 98 -12.10 -1.13 11.85
N ASP A 99 -12.68 0.07 11.93
CA ASP A 99 -14.01 0.39 11.39
C ASP A 99 -14.02 0.38 9.86
N GLU A 100 -12.91 0.76 9.21
CA GLU A 100 -12.72 0.64 7.75
C GLU A 100 -12.48 -0.81 7.29
N ILE A 101 -12.07 -1.68 8.21
CA ILE A 101 -11.71 -3.07 7.94
C ILE A 101 -12.92 -4.00 8.16
N ALA A 102 -13.81 -3.66 9.09
CA ALA A 102 -14.98 -4.46 9.47
C ALA A 102 -16.10 -4.52 8.41
N GLY A 103 -16.09 -3.63 7.41
CA GLY A 103 -17.07 -3.62 6.31
C GLY A 103 -16.81 -4.63 5.19
N ALA A 104 -15.88 -5.57 5.37
CA ALA A 104 -15.64 -6.64 4.39
C ALA A 104 -16.79 -7.67 4.46
N GLU A 105 -17.81 -7.46 3.63
CA GLU A 105 -18.79 -8.51 3.30
C GLU A 105 -18.06 -9.79 2.89
N VAL A 106 -18.62 -10.93 3.33
CA VAL A 106 -18.16 -12.27 2.99
C VAL A 106 -18.14 -12.38 1.46
N ILE A 107 -16.95 -12.51 0.88
CA ILE A 107 -16.82 -12.77 -0.56
C ILE A 107 -17.21 -14.24 -0.76
N ASP A 108 -18.37 -14.49 -1.35
CA ASP A 108 -18.70 -15.81 -1.87
C ASP A 108 -17.64 -16.22 -2.90
N GLU A 109 -17.08 -17.41 -2.72
CA GLU A 109 -16.14 -18.00 -3.67
C GLU A 109 -16.94 -18.51 -4.88
N GLU A 110 -17.05 -17.68 -5.92
CA GLU A 110 -17.38 -18.11 -7.28
C GLU A 110 -16.38 -17.53 -8.30
#